data_AF-A0A0H2VIT0-F1
#
_entry.id   AF-A0A0H2VIT0-F1
#
_cell.length_a   1.000
_cell.length_b   1.000
_cell.length_c   1.000
_cell.angle_alpha   90.00
_cell.angle_beta   90.00
_cell.angle_gamma   90.00
#
_symmetry.space_group_name_H-M   'P 1'
#
loop_
_entity.id
_entity.type
_entity.pdbx_description
1 polymer ?
#
loop_
_entity_poly.entity_id
_entity_poly.type
_entity_poly.pdbx_seq_one_letter_code
_entity_poly.pdbx_strand_id
1 'polypeptide(L)'
;MTSMKTLKLLKKTRAFTLIEMLLVLLIISLLLILIIPNIAKQTSHIQSTGCDAQVKMVNSQIEAYALKHNRNPSNIDDLVSDGFIKEGQKTCKSGQTISIANGEAVAN
;
A
#
# COMPACT_ATOMS: atom_id res chain seq x y z
N MET A 1 -54.35 -49.00 -20.83
CA MET A 1 -53.02 -48.84 -20.21
C MET A 1 -52.09 -48.35 -21.30
N THR A 2 -51.59 -47.13 -21.38
CA THR A 2 -51.47 -46.01 -20.44
C THR A 2 -51.18 -44.77 -21.30
N SER A 3 -51.95 -43.69 -21.13
CA SER A 3 -51.77 -42.43 -21.85
C SER A 3 -50.66 -41.62 -21.15
N MET A 4 -49.48 -41.53 -21.77
CA MET A 4 -48.37 -40.71 -21.26
C MET A 4 -48.48 -39.30 -21.86
N LYS A 5 -49.27 -38.43 -21.22
CA LYS A 5 -49.29 -36.99 -21.53
C LYS A 5 -48.02 -36.37 -20.97
N THR A 6 -47.09 -36.02 -21.86
CA THR A 6 -45.84 -35.33 -21.54
C THR A 6 -46.14 -33.92 -21.02
N LEU A 7 -46.17 -33.75 -19.70
CA LEU A 7 -46.34 -32.46 -19.05
C LEU A 7 -45.05 -31.63 -19.26
N LYS A 8 -45.03 -30.79 -20.30
CA LYS A 8 -43.98 -29.76 -20.49
C LYS A 8 -44.05 -28.79 -19.31
N LEU A 9 -43.22 -29.03 -18.30
CA LEU A 9 -42.88 -28.05 -17.26
C LEU A 9 -42.24 -26.84 -17.95
N LEU A 10 -43.04 -25.79 -18.15
CA LEU A 10 -42.56 -24.48 -18.57
C LEU A 10 -41.63 -23.93 -17.48
N LYS A 11 -40.33 -24.20 -17.62
CA LYS A 11 -39.28 -23.69 -16.73
C LYS A 11 -39.18 -22.18 -16.95
N LYS A 12 -39.93 -21.42 -16.16
CA LYS A 12 -39.99 -19.96 -16.21
C LYS A 12 -38.74 -19.39 -15.53
N THR A 13 -37.62 -19.31 -16.24
CA THR A 13 -36.44 -18.60 -15.74
C THR A 13 -36.64 -17.10 -15.93
N ARG A 14 -37.17 -16.45 -14.90
CA ARG A 14 -37.15 -14.98 -14.75
C ARG A 14 -36.34 -14.64 -13.50
N ALA A 15 -35.03 -14.49 -13.67
CA ALA A 15 -34.13 -13.89 -12.71
C ALA A 15 -33.18 -13.01 -13.53
N PHE A 16 -32.88 -11.79 -13.06
CA PHE A 16 -32.52 -10.59 -13.84
C PHE A 16 -33.71 -9.74 -14.29
N THR A 17 -34.39 -9.14 -13.30
CA THR A 17 -35.14 -7.90 -13.56
C THR A 17 -34.22 -6.69 -13.37
N LEU A 18 -34.55 -5.55 -14.00
CA LEU A 18 -33.82 -4.30 -13.77
C LEU A 18 -33.84 -3.88 -12.29
N ILE A 19 -34.94 -4.14 -11.58
CA ILE A 19 -35.08 -3.83 -10.15
C ILE A 19 -34.06 -4.64 -9.31
N GLU A 20 -33.83 -5.90 -9.67
CA GLU A 20 -32.87 -6.76 -8.99
C GLU A 20 -31.43 -6.22 -9.14
N MET A 21 -31.06 -5.77 -10.34
CA MET A 21 -29.77 -5.12 -10.57
C MET A 21 -29.65 -3.78 -9.80
N LEU A 22 -30.73 -3.00 -9.70
CA LEU A 22 -30.74 -1.75 -8.92
C LEU A 22 -30.50 -1.99 -7.42
N LEU A 23 -31.14 -3.01 -6.84
CA LEU A 23 -30.93 -3.38 -5.44
C LEU A 23 -29.51 -3.89 -5.19
N VAL A 24 -28.93 -4.64 -6.13
CA VAL A 24 -27.54 -5.11 -6.03
C VAL A 24 -26.56 -3.94 -6.07
N LEU A 25 -26.72 -3.00 -7.01
CA LEU A 25 -25.87 -1.81 -7.09
C LEU A 25 -25.99 -0.94 -5.84
N LEU A 26 -27.19 -0.81 -5.28
CA LEU A 26 -27.42 -0.13 -4.00
C LEU A 26 -26.60 -0.77 -2.88
N ILE A 27 -26.69 -2.09 -2.70
CA ILE A 27 -25.94 -2.80 -1.66
C ILE A 27 -24.41 -2.68 -1.89
N ILE A 28 -23.94 -2.86 -3.12
CA ILE A 28 -22.51 -2.72 -3.46
C ILE A 28 -22.01 -1.31 -3.13
N SER A 29 -22.78 -0.27 -3.46
CA SER A 29 -22.40 1.12 -3.15
C SER A 29 -22.23 1.36 -1.65
N LEU A 30 -23.13 0.83 -0.82
CA LEU A 30 -23.03 0.93 0.64
C LEU A 30 -21.78 0.21 1.17
N LEU A 31 -21.46 -0.96 0.62
CA LEU A 31 -20.25 -1.70 0.98
C LEU A 31 -18.97 -0.93 0.59
N LEU A 32 -18.92 -0.34 -0.61
CA LEU A 32 -17.77 0.43 -1.07
C LEU A 32 -17.49 1.63 -0.16
N ILE A 33 -18.52 2.34 0.30
CA ILE A 33 -18.37 3.49 1.22
C ILE A 33 -17.72 3.07 2.54
N LEU A 34 -17.98 1.85 3.03
CA LEU A 34 -17.35 1.34 4.26
C LEU A 34 -15.91 0.86 4.03
N ILE A 35 -15.64 0.25 2.87
CA ILE A 35 -14.35 -0.37 2.55
C ILE A 35 -13.27 0.67 2.19
N ILE A 36 -13.60 1.65 1.34
CA ILE A 36 -12.66 2.69 0.87
C ILE A 36 -11.94 3.42 2.01
N PRO A 37 -12.62 3.98 3.04
CA PRO A 37 -11.94 4.70 4.11
C PRO A 37 -11.04 3.79 4.94
N ASN A 38 -11.34 2.49 5.04
CA ASN A 38 -10.52 1.53 5.75
C ASN A 38 -9.21 1.23 4.99
N ILE A 39 -9.29 1.02 3.68
CA ILE A 39 -8.11 0.80 2.81
C ILE A 39 -7.21 2.04 2.79
N ALA A 40 -7.78 3.24 2.68
CA ALA A 40 -7.02 4.48 2.65
C ALA A 40 -6.20 4.69 3.94
N LYS A 41 -6.81 4.45 5.11
CA LYS A 41 -6.12 4.53 6.41
C LYS A 41 -5.01 3.50 6.57
N GLN A 42 -5.23 2.28 6.09
CA GLN A 42 -4.21 1.23 6.14
C GLN A 42 -3.02 1.56 5.22
N THR A 43 -3.29 2.17 4.07
CA THR A 43 -2.25 2.60 3.13
C THR A 43 -1.33 3.67 3.75
N SER A 44 -1.90 4.69 4.40
CA SER A 44 -1.10 5.73 5.07
C SER A 44 -0.25 5.16 6.21
N HIS A 45 -0.80 4.21 6.98
CA HIS A 45 -0.06 3.56 8.06
C HIS A 45 1.10 2.69 7.53
N ILE A 46 0.88 1.95 6.44
CA ILE A 46 1.94 1.17 5.79
C ILE A 46 3.04 2.10 5.26
N GLN A 47 2.68 3.27 4.72
CA GLN A 47 3.67 4.25 4.26
C GLN A 47 4.52 4.82 5.41
N SER A 48 3.91 5.14 6.57
CA SER A 48 4.67 5.61 7.74
C SER A 48 5.59 4.53 8.31
N THR A 49 5.08 3.32 8.52
CA THR A 49 5.90 2.21 9.03
C THR A 49 7.01 1.82 8.05
N GLY A 50 6.74 1.89 6.75
CA GLY A 50 7.76 1.72 5.71
C GLY A 50 8.84 2.79 5.77
N CYS A 51 8.48 4.04 6.05
CA CYS A 51 9.43 5.13 6.24
C CYS A 51 10.30 4.93 7.48
N ASP A 52 9.71 4.51 8.61
CA ASP A 52 10.47 4.20 9.83
C ASP A 52 11.50 3.08 9.60
N ALA A 53 11.13 2.05 8.84
CA ALA A 53 12.05 0.98 8.46
C ALA A 53 13.17 1.48 7.54
N GLN A 54 12.84 2.38 6.61
CA GLN A 54 13.82 2.99 5.72
C GLN A 54 14.82 3.87 6.49
N VAL A 55 14.35 4.67 7.45
CA VAL A 55 15.20 5.46 8.35
C VAL A 55 16.17 4.56 9.12
N LYS A 56 15.69 3.44 9.69
CA LYS A 56 16.54 2.47 10.39
C LYS A 56 17.59 1.84 9.46
N MET A 57 17.20 1.49 8.24
CA MET A 57 18.14 1.00 7.23
C MET A 57 19.22 2.05 6.90
N VAL A 58 18.83 3.33 6.72
CA VAL A 58 19.80 4.42 6.49
C VAL A 58 20.71 4.60 7.69
N ASN A 59 20.23 4.48 8.93
CA ASN A 59 21.08 4.51 10.12
C ASN A 59 22.17 3.42 10.09
N SER A 60 21.82 2.18 9.72
CA SER A 60 22.82 1.13 9.54
C SER A 60 23.85 1.47 8.45
N GLN A 61 23.44 2.21 7.41
CA GLN A 61 24.36 2.69 6.38
C GLN A 61 25.25 3.84 6.87
N ILE A 62 24.75 4.71 7.73
CA ILE A 62 25.54 5.74 8.42
C ILE A 62 26.63 5.09 9.27
N GLU A 63 26.30 4.05 10.03
CA GLU A 63 27.28 3.28 10.81
C GLU A 63 28.34 2.64 9.91
N ALA A 64 27.92 2.01 8.80
CA ALA A 64 28.85 1.41 7.85
C ALA A 64 29.78 2.45 7.19
N TYR A 65 29.26 3.64 6.89
CA TYR A 65 30.05 4.78 6.42
C TYR A 65 31.07 5.20 7.47
N ALA A 66 30.65 5.33 8.72
CA ALA A 66 31.51 5.72 9.82
C ALA A 66 32.66 4.73 10.03
N LEU A 67 32.39 3.43 9.91
CA LEU A 67 33.43 2.39 9.98
C LEU A 67 34.44 2.48 8.83
N LYS A 68 33.99 2.80 7.61
CA LYS A 68 34.87 2.90 6.43
C LYS A 68 35.71 4.17 6.42
N HIS A 69 35.14 5.30 6.85
CA HIS A 69 35.77 6.62 6.73
C HIS A 69 36.30 7.19 8.07
N ASN A 70 36.10 6.49 9.19
CA ASN A 70 36.40 6.96 10.55
C ASN A 70 35.75 8.33 10.88
N ARG A 71 34.63 8.64 10.23
CA ARG A 71 33.84 9.85 10.45
C ARG A 71 32.39 9.63 10.05
N ASN A 72 31.46 10.34 10.67
CA ASN A 72 30.07 10.34 10.22
C ASN A 72 29.93 11.08 8.87
N PRO A 73 28.96 10.70 8.03
CA PRO A 73 28.58 11.46 6.86
C PRO A 73 28.03 12.83 7.29
N SER A 74 28.35 13.88 6.52
CA SER A 74 27.88 15.24 6.82
C SER A 74 26.49 15.52 6.26
N ASN A 75 26.10 14.78 5.22
CA ASN A 75 24.82 14.87 4.55
C ASN A 75 24.46 13.50 3.95
N ILE A 76 23.23 13.35 3.45
CA ILE A 76 22.78 12.08 2.86
C ILE A 76 23.40 11.81 1.47
N ASP A 77 23.93 12.82 0.79
CA ASP A 77 24.61 12.67 -0.50
C ASP A 77 25.96 11.96 -0.35
N ASP A 78 26.64 12.08 0.79
CA ASP A 78 27.86 11.32 1.12
C ASP A 78 27.57 9.81 1.05
N LEU A 79 26.40 9.38 1.54
CA LEU A 79 25.97 7.98 1.52
C LEU A 79 25.64 7.50 0.09
N VAL A 80 25.11 8.35 -0.78
CA VAL A 80 24.86 7.97 -2.17
C VAL A 80 26.15 7.92 -2.97
N SER A 81 27.00 8.92 -2.81
CA SER A 81 28.26 9.05 -3.56
C SER A 81 29.16 7.84 -3.33
N ASP A 82 29.21 7.34 -2.10
CA ASP A 82 29.98 6.15 -1.72
C ASP A 82 29.22 4.83 -1.90
N GLY A 83 27.98 4.88 -2.40
CA GLY A 83 27.19 3.71 -2.77
C GLY A 83 26.52 2.96 -1.62
N PHE A 84 26.45 3.54 -0.42
CA PHE A 84 25.78 2.94 0.73
C PHE A 84 24.25 2.96 0.58
N ILE A 85 23.71 3.96 -0.11
CA ILE A 85 22.28 4.03 -0.50
C ILE A 85 22.14 4.50 -1.96
N LYS A 86 20.98 4.28 -2.54
CA LYS A 86 20.60 4.76 -3.89
C LYS A 86 19.88 6.11 -3.80
N GLU A 87 19.89 6.89 -4.88
CA GLU A 87 19.17 8.18 -4.98
C GLU A 87 17.69 8.07 -4.56
N GLY A 88 16.99 7.03 -5.02
CA GLY A 88 15.58 6.80 -4.65
C GLY A 88 15.34 6.47 -3.17
N GLN A 89 16.38 6.25 -2.38
CA GLN A 89 16.28 5.96 -0.94
C GLN A 89 16.42 7.23 -0.07
N LYS A 90 16.63 8.41 -0.68
CA LYS A 90 16.57 9.72 -0.01
C LYS A 90 15.15 10.13 0.39
N THR A 91 14.14 9.49 -0.19
CA THR A 91 12.74 9.83 0.02
C THR A 91 11.94 8.61 0.42
N CYS A 92 11.04 8.78 1.37
CA CYS A 92 10.03 7.79 1.73
C CYS A 92 8.88 7.80 0.72
N LYS A 93 8.17 6.67 0.61
CA LYS A 93 6.94 6.58 -0.21
C LYS A 93 5.80 7.47 0.28
N SER A 94 5.87 7.93 1.54
CA SER A 94 4.98 8.95 2.12
C SER A 94 5.26 10.37 1.59
N GLY A 95 6.37 10.59 0.88
CA GLY A 95 6.81 11.91 0.41
C GLY A 95 7.81 12.61 1.32
N GLN A 96 8.11 12.05 2.50
CA GLN A 96 9.10 12.60 3.42
C GLN A 96 10.53 12.43 2.88
N THR A 97 11.37 13.42 3.11
CA THR A 97 12.81 13.39 2.77
C THR A 97 13.63 12.92 3.97
N ILE A 98 14.60 12.06 3.74
CA ILE A 98 15.52 11.61 4.79
C ILE A 98 16.73 12.52 4.76
N SER A 99 17.02 13.14 5.90
CA SER A 99 18.18 14.01 6.14
C SER A 99 18.98 13.46 7.31
N ILE A 100 20.24 13.89 7.44
CA ILE A 100 21.09 13.50 8.57
C ILE A 100 21.09 14.64 9.58
N ALA A 101 20.67 14.37 10.82
CA ALA A 101 20.71 15.30 11.94
C ALA A 101 21.38 14.62 13.13
N ASN A 102 22.40 15.26 13.72
CA ASN A 102 23.16 14.74 14.85
C ASN A 102 23.78 13.34 14.63
N GLY A 103 24.05 12.96 13.38
CA GLY A 103 24.59 11.63 13.05
C GLY A 103 23.54 10.54 12.91
N GLU A 104 22.25 10.86 12.96
CA GLU A 104 21.14 9.94 12.71
C GLU A 104 20.32 10.40 11.50
N ALA A 105 19.73 9.44 10.80
CA ALA A 105 18.75 9.69 9.76
C ALA A 105 17.41 10.12 10.38
N VAL A 106 16.84 11.20 9.85
CA VAL A 106 15.57 11.77 10.26
C VAL A 106 14.72 12.01 9.02
N ALA A 107 13.49 11.52 9.03
CA ALA A 107 12.51 11.81 7.99
C ALA A 107 11.80 13.16 8.28
N ASN A 108 11.78 14.04 7.28
CA ASN A 108 11.18 15.38 7.33
C ASN A 108 10.13 15.56 6.23
#